data_AF-A0A418SP06-F1
#
_entry.id   AF-A0A418SP06-F1
#
_cell.length_a   1.000
_cell.length_b   1.000
_cell.length_c   1.000
_cell.angle_alpha   90.00
_cell.angle_beta   90.00
_cell.angle_gamma   90.00
#
_symmetry.space_group_name_H-M   'P 1'
#
loop_
_entity.id
_entity.type
_entity.pdbx_description
1 polymer ?
#
loop_
_entity_poly.entity_id
_entity_poly.type
_entity_poly.pdbx_seq_one_letter_code
_entity_poly.pdbx_strand_id
1 'polypeptide(L)'
;MMYRVGLICACVIVAVSAFVPPMSQARQLDRKVILLSCPSDIAEPKRLCQAMVQALAEAIPSSIIRNVAPGDEIPSRPGDVGVALVMSDVTAQGMTGRLDWQIGQGPRQLGPERWLDVMDATGSPKIYDRFARSIVDASEGMLKAIDPARRE
;
A
#
# COMPACT_ATOMS: atom_id res chain seq x y z
N MET A 1 84.64 17.27 -31.29
CA MET A 1 83.36 17.86 -31.79
C MET A 1 82.24 17.01 -31.21
N MET A 2 81.55 17.40 -30.12
CA MET A 2 80.40 18.34 -30.06
C MET A 2 79.38 18.00 -31.17
N TYR A 3 78.15 17.54 -30.87
CA TYR A 3 77.06 18.30 -30.25
C TYR A 3 76.02 17.47 -29.46
N ARG A 4 75.48 18.11 -28.41
CA ARG A 4 74.25 17.84 -27.65
C ARG A 4 72.99 18.10 -28.50
N VAL A 5 71.87 17.42 -28.23
CA VAL A 5 70.43 17.83 -28.18
C VAL A 5 69.65 16.52 -27.98
N GLY A 6 68.83 16.23 -26.97
CA GLY A 6 67.99 17.06 -26.12
C GLY A 6 66.55 17.02 -26.63
N LEU A 7 65.74 16.00 -26.29
CA LEU A 7 64.28 16.18 -26.22
C LEU A 7 63.62 15.11 -25.34
N ILE A 8 63.10 15.61 -24.23
CA ILE A 8 62.20 14.97 -23.30
C ILE A 8 60.84 14.89 -23.99
N CYS A 9 60.21 13.70 -24.03
CA CYS A 9 58.77 13.63 -24.30
C CYS A 9 58.14 12.69 -23.27
N ALA A 10 57.35 13.31 -22.39
CA ALA A 10 56.69 12.71 -21.25
C ALA A 10 55.81 11.53 -21.68
N CYS A 11 56.09 10.34 -21.16
CA CYS A 11 55.13 9.26 -21.18
C CYS A 11 54.06 9.53 -20.12
N VAL A 12 52.89 9.89 -20.63
CA VAL A 12 51.62 10.06 -19.96
C VAL A 12 51.38 8.94 -18.95
N ILE A 13 51.19 9.31 -17.68
CA ILE A 13 50.71 8.41 -16.65
C ILE A 13 49.25 8.09 -16.99
N VAL A 14 49.00 6.92 -17.58
CA VAL A 14 47.65 6.41 -17.76
C VAL A 14 47.17 5.93 -16.39
N ALA A 15 46.45 6.81 -15.70
CA ALA A 15 45.72 6.46 -14.50
C ALA A 15 44.66 5.40 -14.86
N VAL A 16 44.91 4.15 -14.46
CA VAL A 16 43.93 3.06 -14.58
C VAL A 16 42.83 3.32 -13.55
N SER A 17 41.79 4.03 -13.98
CA SER A 17 40.58 4.21 -13.20
C SER A 17 39.93 2.84 -13.02
N ALA A 18 40.10 2.26 -11.83
CA ALA A 18 39.30 1.14 -11.38
C ALA A 18 37.84 1.61 -11.30
N PHE A 19 37.08 1.35 -12.36
CA PHE A 19 35.63 1.47 -12.38
C PHE A 19 35.09 0.40 -11.42
N VAL A 20 34.95 0.76 -10.15
CA VAL A 20 34.13 -0.01 -9.21
C VAL A 20 32.68 0.34 -9.57
N PRO A 21 31.89 -0.56 -10.15
CA PRO A 21 30.48 -0.27 -10.35
C PRO A 21 29.86 -0.02 -8.98
N PRO A 22 29.04 1.03 -8.79
CA PRO A 22 28.27 1.16 -7.58
C PRO A 22 27.42 -0.11 -7.46
N MET A 23 27.60 -0.84 -6.36
CA MET A 23 26.66 -1.89 -5.99
C MET A 23 25.29 -1.23 -5.83
N SER A 24 24.50 -1.23 -6.90
CA SER A 24 23.06 -1.05 -6.83
C SER A 24 22.51 -2.26 -6.08
N GLN A 25 22.63 -2.24 -4.75
CA GLN A 25 21.72 -2.99 -3.90
C GLN A 25 20.35 -2.40 -4.17
N ALA A 26 19.66 -2.97 -5.15
CA ALA A 26 18.21 -2.97 -5.15
C ALA A 26 17.84 -3.59 -3.80
N ARG A 27 17.63 -2.74 -2.78
CA ARG A 27 16.86 -3.09 -1.60
C ARG A 27 15.56 -3.62 -2.18
N GLN A 28 15.46 -4.93 -2.28
CA GLN A 28 14.22 -5.61 -2.56
C GLN A 28 13.39 -5.29 -1.32
N LEU A 29 12.69 -4.15 -1.38
CA LEU A 29 11.83 -3.68 -0.30
C LEU A 29 10.91 -4.85 -0.02
N ASP A 30 10.96 -5.33 1.21
CA ASP A 30 10.03 -6.30 1.74
C ASP A 30 8.65 -5.63 1.73
N ARG A 31 7.99 -5.66 0.56
CA ARG A 31 6.71 -5.01 0.35
C ARG A 31 5.67 -5.87 1.03
N LYS A 32 5.05 -5.28 2.05
CA LYS A 32 3.94 -5.92 2.78
C LYS A 32 2.81 -6.20 1.82
N VAL A 33 2.26 -7.41 1.89
CA VAL A 33 1.06 -7.77 1.13
C VAL A 33 -0.16 -7.53 2.02
N ILE A 34 -1.15 -6.84 1.48
CA ILE A 34 -2.46 -6.64 2.09
C ILE A 34 -3.44 -7.57 1.37
N LEU A 35 -3.97 -8.56 2.10
CA LEU A 35 -5.02 -9.45 1.63
C LEU A 35 -6.37 -8.81 1.97
N LEU A 36 -7.07 -8.27 0.96
CA LEU A 36 -8.34 -7.59 1.12
C LEU A 36 -9.51 -8.53 0.79
N SER A 37 -10.37 -8.76 1.77
CA SER A 37 -11.69 -9.37 1.57
C SER A 37 -12.77 -8.29 1.51
N CYS A 38 -13.69 -8.45 0.56
CA CYS A 38 -14.82 -7.56 0.33
C CYS A 38 -16.15 -8.33 0.42
N PRO A 39 -17.24 -7.69 0.86
CA PRO A 39 -18.56 -8.29 0.87
C PRO A 39 -19.00 -8.65 -0.55
N SER A 40 -19.72 -9.77 -0.68
CA SER A 40 -20.23 -10.26 -1.97
C SER A 40 -21.75 -10.15 -2.08
N ASP A 41 -22.41 -9.88 -0.97
CA ASP A 41 -23.86 -9.85 -0.71
C ASP A 41 -24.46 -8.45 -0.78
N ILE A 42 -23.82 -7.54 -1.52
CA ILE A 42 -24.31 -6.18 -1.77
C ILE A 42 -24.68 -5.98 -3.24
N ALA A 43 -25.35 -4.87 -3.57
CA ALA A 43 -25.80 -4.61 -4.94
C ALA A 43 -24.66 -4.53 -5.97
N GLU A 44 -23.53 -3.89 -5.61
CA GLU A 44 -22.39 -3.69 -6.52
C GLU A 44 -21.04 -4.04 -5.86
N PRO A 45 -20.78 -5.33 -5.55
CA PRO A 45 -19.64 -5.75 -4.76
C PRO A 45 -18.30 -5.43 -5.43
N LYS A 46 -18.25 -5.53 -6.77
CA LYS A 46 -17.04 -5.21 -7.55
C LYS A 46 -16.68 -3.73 -7.47
N ARG A 47 -17.65 -2.82 -7.52
CA ARG A 47 -17.39 -1.38 -7.46
C ARG A 47 -16.88 -0.97 -6.09
N LEU A 48 -17.54 -1.44 -5.03
CA LEU A 48 -17.07 -1.18 -3.67
C LEU A 48 -15.66 -1.74 -3.43
N CYS A 49 -15.39 -2.96 -3.89
CA CYS A 49 -14.08 -3.55 -3.69
C CYS A 49 -12.98 -2.82 -4.48
N GLN A 50 -13.27 -2.35 -5.70
CA GLN A 50 -12.34 -1.51 -6.46
C GLN A 50 -12.06 -0.17 -5.77
N ALA A 51 -13.10 0.47 -5.22
CA ALA A 51 -12.96 1.71 -4.44
C ALA A 51 -12.08 1.49 -3.20
N MET A 52 -12.25 0.37 -2.49
CA MET A 52 -11.42 0.00 -1.35
C MET A 52 -9.95 -0.21 -1.72
N VAL A 53 -9.68 -0.93 -2.82
CA VAL A 53 -8.31 -1.10 -3.32
C VAL A 53 -7.67 0.24 -3.63
N GLN A 54 -8.40 1.15 -4.29
CA GLN A 54 -7.90 2.48 -4.60
C GLN A 54 -7.61 3.28 -3.33
N ALA A 55 -8.55 3.33 -2.39
CA ALA A 55 -8.38 4.06 -1.14
C ALA A 55 -7.20 3.52 -0.31
N LEU A 56 -7.04 2.19 -0.22
CA LEU A 56 -5.90 1.57 0.46
C LEU A 56 -4.57 1.83 -0.26
N ALA A 57 -4.56 1.84 -1.59
CA ALA A 57 -3.36 2.12 -2.38
C ALA A 57 -2.92 3.58 -2.24
N GLU A 58 -3.87 4.51 -2.20
CA GLU A 58 -3.63 5.93 -1.90
C GLU A 58 -3.09 6.09 -0.47
N ALA A 59 -3.71 5.40 0.49
CA ALA A 59 -3.31 5.50 1.89
C ALA A 59 -1.95 4.83 2.16
N ILE A 60 -1.61 3.71 1.54
CA ILE A 60 -0.41 2.91 1.84
C ILE A 60 0.33 2.52 0.54
N PRO A 61 0.99 3.48 -0.13
CA PRO A 61 1.54 3.28 -1.48
C PRO A 61 2.69 2.27 -1.55
N SER A 62 3.29 1.92 -0.41
CA SER A 62 4.39 0.95 -0.31
C SER A 62 3.92 -0.51 -0.26
N SER A 63 2.62 -0.77 -0.15
CA SER A 63 2.04 -2.11 0.00
C SER A 63 1.49 -2.68 -1.30
N ILE A 64 1.42 -4.01 -1.39
CA ILE A 64 0.79 -4.72 -2.50
C ILE A 64 -0.59 -5.20 -2.04
N ILE A 65 -1.67 -4.70 -2.64
CA ILE A 65 -3.03 -5.10 -2.29
C ILE A 65 -3.48 -6.25 -3.20
N ARG A 66 -4.02 -7.31 -2.60
CA ARG A 66 -4.57 -8.47 -3.30
C ARG A 66 -5.98 -8.73 -2.80
N ASN A 67 -6.93 -8.78 -3.73
CA ASN A 67 -8.30 -9.17 -3.40
C ASN A 67 -8.37 -10.68 -3.23
N VAL A 68 -8.96 -11.11 -2.12
CA VAL A 68 -9.16 -12.53 -1.77
C VAL A 68 -10.62 -12.77 -1.40
N ALA A 69 -11.02 -14.03 -1.36
CA ALA A 69 -12.37 -14.38 -0.92
C ALA A 69 -12.52 -14.17 0.60
N PRO A 70 -13.74 -13.96 1.10
CA PRO A 70 -13.98 -13.92 2.54
C PRO A 70 -13.53 -15.21 3.25
N GLY A 71 -12.73 -15.05 4.30
CA GLY A 71 -12.08 -16.13 5.04
C GLY A 71 -10.61 -16.35 4.64
N ASP A 72 -10.22 -15.95 3.43
CA ASP A 72 -8.85 -16.08 2.92
C ASP A 72 -7.98 -14.85 3.21
N GLU A 73 -8.54 -13.82 3.89
CA GLU A 73 -7.77 -12.65 4.29
C GLU A 73 -6.75 -12.92 5.39
N ILE A 74 -6.71 -14.13 5.96
CA ILE A 74 -5.80 -14.47 7.07
C ILE A 74 -4.35 -14.58 6.56
N PRO A 75 -3.44 -13.68 6.97
CA PRO A 75 -2.10 -13.67 6.42
C PRO A 75 -1.25 -14.82 7.00
N SER A 76 -0.69 -15.66 6.11
CA SER A 76 0.19 -16.76 6.53
C SER A 76 1.61 -16.33 6.87
N ARG A 77 2.05 -15.17 6.35
CA ARG A 77 3.41 -14.66 6.49
C ARG A 77 3.50 -13.55 7.55
N PRO A 78 4.56 -13.52 8.38
CA PRO A 78 4.84 -12.39 9.25
C PRO A 78 5.01 -11.10 8.44
N GLY A 79 4.34 -10.02 8.85
CA GLY A 79 4.41 -8.71 8.20
C GLY A 79 3.34 -8.47 7.13
N ASP A 80 2.71 -9.52 6.61
CA ASP A 80 1.52 -9.39 5.78
C ASP A 80 0.29 -9.06 6.63
N VAL A 81 -0.70 -8.46 5.99
CA VAL A 81 -1.86 -7.88 6.66
C VAL A 81 -3.12 -8.42 6.01
N GLY A 82 -3.99 -9.01 6.82
CA GLY A 82 -5.36 -9.31 6.45
C GLY A 82 -6.25 -8.12 6.71
N VAL A 83 -7.09 -7.77 5.76
CA VAL A 83 -8.10 -6.70 5.89
C VAL A 83 -9.43 -7.23 5.37
N ALA A 84 -10.47 -7.12 6.18
CA ALA A 84 -11.84 -7.45 5.79
C ALA A 84 -12.71 -6.20 5.88
N LEU A 85 -13.37 -5.84 4.78
CA LEU A 85 -14.46 -4.88 4.81
C LEU A 85 -15.72 -5.60 5.29
N VAL A 86 -16.22 -5.20 6.46
CA VAL A 86 -17.45 -5.74 7.05
C VAL A 86 -18.54 -4.68 6.92
N MET A 87 -19.62 -5.04 6.23
CA MET A 87 -20.82 -4.19 6.11
C MET A 87 -21.78 -4.54 7.24
N SER A 88 -22.20 -3.53 7.99
CA SER A 88 -23.21 -3.70 9.04
C SER A 88 -24.61 -3.44 8.51
N ASP A 89 -24.76 -2.48 7.59
CA ASP A 89 -26.04 -2.14 6.99
C ASP A 89 -25.86 -1.49 5.61
N VAL A 90 -26.76 -1.81 4.68
CA VAL A 90 -26.79 -1.21 3.33
C VAL A 90 -28.25 -0.96 2.96
N THR A 91 -28.65 0.31 2.93
CA THR A 91 -30.02 0.72 2.67
C THR A 91 -30.08 1.73 1.52
N ALA A 92 -31.29 2.11 1.12
CA ALA A 92 -31.49 3.22 0.19
C ALA A 92 -30.99 4.57 0.73
N GLN A 93 -30.82 4.69 2.06
CA GLN A 93 -30.40 5.92 2.73
C GLN A 93 -28.89 5.98 2.95
N GLY A 94 -28.17 4.86 2.88
CA GLY A 94 -26.76 4.87 3.24
C GLY A 94 -26.13 3.49 3.36
N MET A 95 -24.85 3.51 3.76
CA MET A 95 -24.05 2.34 4.01
C MET A 95 -23.30 2.50 5.34
N THR A 96 -23.39 1.48 6.21
CA THR A 96 -22.57 1.34 7.41
C THR A 96 -21.57 0.22 7.20
N GLY A 97 -20.30 0.47 7.53
CA GLY A 97 -19.31 -0.60 7.58
C GLY A 97 -18.08 -0.22 8.38
N ARG A 98 -17.17 -1.18 8.52
CA ARG A 98 -15.86 -1.03 9.16
C ARG A 98 -14.80 -1.89 8.48
N LEU A 99 -13.53 -1.60 8.76
CA LEU A 99 -12.43 -2.52 8.46
C LEU A 99 -12.07 -3.30 9.71
N ASP A 100 -12.02 -4.61 9.58
CA ASP A 100 -11.31 -5.45 10.53
C ASP A 100 -9.94 -5.79 9.94
N TRP A 101 -8.90 -5.88 10.75
CA TRP A 101 -7.56 -6.21 10.27
C TRP A 101 -6.80 -7.16 11.19
N GLN A 102 -5.83 -7.86 10.62
CA GLN A 102 -4.94 -8.77 11.33
C GLN A 102 -3.52 -8.67 10.75
N ILE A 103 -2.51 -8.61 11.61
CA ILE A 103 -1.10 -8.57 11.18
C ILE A 103 -0.45 -9.92 11.47
N GLY A 104 0.00 -10.61 10.41
CA GLY A 104 0.48 -11.98 10.51
C GLY A 104 -0.47 -12.88 11.31
N GLN A 105 0.07 -13.61 12.27
CA GLN A 105 -0.70 -14.52 13.14
C GLN A 105 -1.20 -13.84 14.43
N GLY A 106 -1.23 -12.50 14.46
CA GLY A 106 -1.73 -11.74 15.61
C GLY A 106 -3.26 -11.81 15.76
N PRO A 107 -3.81 -11.24 16.84
CA PRO A 107 -5.25 -11.15 17.02
C PRO A 107 -5.89 -10.22 15.98
N ARG A 108 -7.11 -10.55 15.55
CA ARG A 108 -7.95 -9.68 14.73
C ARG A 108 -8.35 -8.44 15.52
N GLN A 109 -8.20 -7.28 14.91
CA GLN A 109 -8.56 -5.97 15.43
C GLN A 109 -9.78 -5.45 14.67
N LEU A 110 -10.67 -4.77 15.39
CA LEU A 110 -11.90 -4.21 14.82
C LEU A 110 -11.73 -2.70 14.66
N GLY A 111 -12.06 -2.22 13.47
CA GLY A 111 -12.08 -0.79 13.18
C GLY A 111 -13.34 -0.09 13.65
N PRO A 112 -13.32 1.26 13.64
CA PRO A 112 -14.52 2.04 13.91
C PRO A 112 -15.54 1.86 12.79
N GLU A 113 -16.82 1.77 13.17
CA GLU A 113 -17.91 1.83 12.20
C GLU A 113 -18.07 3.22 11.61
N ARG A 114 -18.37 3.28 10.32
CA ARG A 114 -18.60 4.51 9.57
C ARG A 114 -19.88 4.39 8.78
N TRP A 115 -20.73 5.40 8.96
CA TRP A 115 -21.90 5.64 8.14
C TRP A 115 -21.56 6.61 7.02
N LEU A 116 -22.08 6.34 5.82
CA LEU A 116 -22.16 7.32 4.75
C LEU A 116 -23.61 7.42 4.28
N ASP A 117 -24.17 8.62 4.36
CA ASP A 117 -25.51 8.93 3.88
C ASP A 117 -25.52 9.12 2.35
N VAL A 118 -26.52 8.52 1.68
CA VAL A 118 -26.77 8.65 0.23
C VAL A 118 -27.31 10.03 -0.13
N MET A 119 -28.00 10.72 0.78
CA MET A 119 -28.40 12.12 0.60
C MET A 119 -27.18 13.03 0.49
N ASP A 120 -26.19 12.84 1.37
CA ASP A 120 -24.89 13.53 1.28
C ASP A 120 -24.11 13.13 0.03
N ALA A 121 -24.37 11.93 -0.50
CA ALA A 121 -23.69 11.32 -1.65
C ALA A 121 -24.56 11.23 -2.92
N THR A 122 -25.48 12.18 -3.09
CA THR A 122 -26.53 12.13 -4.12
C THR A 122 -25.98 11.80 -5.52
N GLY A 123 -26.30 10.59 -6.00
CA GLY A 123 -26.33 10.20 -7.42
C GLY A 123 -25.01 9.96 -8.16
N SER A 124 -23.85 9.94 -7.50
CA SER A 124 -22.57 9.78 -8.20
C SER A 124 -22.01 8.35 -8.09
N PRO A 125 -21.43 7.78 -9.17
CA PRO A 125 -20.57 6.58 -9.11
C PRO A 125 -19.48 6.63 -8.03
N LYS A 126 -19.19 7.83 -7.51
CA LYS A 126 -18.20 8.13 -6.47
C LYS A 126 -18.66 7.83 -5.05
N ILE A 127 -19.90 7.35 -4.82
CA ILE A 127 -20.36 7.03 -3.46
C ILE A 127 -19.47 5.97 -2.79
N TYR A 128 -19.08 4.94 -3.54
CA TYR A 128 -18.18 3.89 -3.05
C TYR A 128 -16.77 4.44 -2.79
N ASP A 129 -16.26 5.32 -3.65
CA ASP A 129 -14.95 5.96 -3.44
C ASP A 129 -14.92 6.78 -2.15
N ARG A 130 -15.98 7.56 -1.91
CA ARG A 130 -16.09 8.38 -0.69
C ARG A 130 -16.22 7.51 0.55
N PHE A 131 -17.03 6.45 0.48
CA PHE A 131 -17.20 5.50 1.58
C PHE A 131 -15.86 4.81 1.91
N ALA A 132 -15.18 4.30 0.89
CA ALA A 132 -13.89 3.64 1.04
C ALA A 132 -12.85 4.55 1.70
N ARG A 133 -12.73 5.79 1.23
CA ARG A 133 -11.85 6.80 1.85
C ARG A 133 -12.23 7.08 3.30
N SER A 134 -13.51 7.35 3.57
CA SER A 134 -14.01 7.62 4.94
C SER A 134 -13.70 6.50 5.92
N ILE A 135 -13.78 5.24 5.47
CA ILE A 135 -13.46 4.06 6.28
C ILE A 135 -11.96 3.90 6.50
N VAL A 136 -11.15 4.07 5.44
CA VAL A 136 -9.69 3.97 5.53
C VAL A 136 -9.13 5.07 6.43
N ASP A 137 -9.62 6.30 6.28
CA ASP A 137 -9.23 7.46 7.10
C ASP A 137 -9.58 7.24 8.58
N ALA A 138 -10.74 6.66 8.86
CA ALA A 138 -11.14 6.34 10.23
C ALA A 138 -10.32 5.19 10.85
N SER A 139 -9.68 4.36 10.02
CA SER A 139 -8.91 3.19 10.43
C SER A 139 -7.45 3.53 10.71
N GLU A 140 -7.16 4.66 11.38
CA GLU A 140 -5.78 5.09 11.67
C GLU A 140 -4.96 4.03 12.42
N GLY A 141 -5.59 3.27 13.31
CA GLY A 141 -4.94 2.19 14.04
C GLY A 141 -4.34 1.13 13.11
N MET A 142 -5.06 0.79 12.04
CA MET A 142 -4.58 -0.09 10.98
C MET A 142 -3.41 0.57 10.24
N LEU A 143 -3.58 1.81 9.76
CA LEU A 143 -2.54 2.51 8.99
C LEU A 143 -1.22 2.62 9.76
N LYS A 144 -1.27 2.97 11.05
CA LYS A 144 -0.10 3.07 11.94
C LYS A 144 0.56 1.71 12.19
N ALA A 145 -0.23 0.63 12.22
CA ALA A 145 0.30 -0.71 12.45
C ALA A 145 0.97 -1.30 11.18
N ILE A 146 0.47 -0.92 10.00
CA ILE A 146 1.05 -1.31 8.71
C ILE A 146 2.30 -0.46 8.40
N ASP A 147 2.23 0.83 8.64
CA ASP A 147 3.28 1.80 8.36
C ASP A 147 3.62 2.64 9.61
N PRO A 148 4.46 2.10 10.51
CA PRO A 148 4.78 2.76 11.78
C PRO A 148 5.59 4.04 11.63
N ALA A 149 6.13 4.31 10.43
CA ALA A 149 6.84 5.56 10.13
C ALA A 149 5.90 6.77 10.03
N ARG A 150 4.57 6.56 9.96
CA ARG A 150 3.55 7.61 9.92
C ARG A 150 3.28 8.28 11.29
N ARG A 151 4.27 8.30 12.19
CA ARG A 151 4.20 8.83 13.57
C ARG A 151 4.77 10.25 13.73
N GLU A 152 4.90 10.99 12.64
CA GLU A 152 5.50 12.33 12.63
C GLU A 152 4.43 13.44 12.73
#